data_AF-A0A2H5QCA8-F1
#
_entry.id   AF-A0A2H5QCA8-F1
#
_cell.length_a   1.000
_cell.length_b   1.000
_cell.length_c   1.000
_cell.angle_alpha   90.00
_cell.angle_beta   90.00
_cell.angle_gamma   90.00
#
_symmetry.space_group_name_H-M   'P 1'
#
loop_
_entity.id
_entity.type
_entity.pdbx_description
1 polymer ?
#
loop_
_entity_poly.entity_id
_entity_poly.type
_entity_poly.pdbx_seq_one_letter_code
_entity_poly.pdbx_strand_id
1 'polypeptide(L)'
;MASSEDKIMAIMDYFVRKMGCKALFVAECPSLTTFSLEKKRIVPRGSVAQGLLSKVLIKNDLGLSTLFHTSEKLFLKRFVNHYKEEASQLLKLYDEKLMLVKYAL
;
A
#
# COMPACT_ATOMS: atom_id res chain seq x y z
N MET A 1 -7.29 -11.99 15.72
CA MET A 1 -8.27 -12.23 14.63
C MET A 1 -7.59 -13.08 13.58
N ALA A 2 -8.15 -14.23 13.24
CA ALA A 2 -7.67 -15.04 12.13
C ALA A 2 -8.17 -14.43 10.80
N SER A 3 -7.30 -14.37 9.79
CA SER A 3 -7.70 -14.02 8.43
C SER A 3 -8.15 -15.28 7.71
N SER A 4 -9.17 -15.19 6.85
CA SER A 4 -9.52 -16.32 5.97
C SER A 4 -8.40 -16.59 4.98
N GLU A 5 -8.30 -17.83 4.51
CA GLU A 5 -7.36 -18.24 3.48
C GLU A 5 -7.49 -17.36 2.23
N ASP A 6 -8.72 -17.12 1.76
CA ASP A 6 -8.99 -16.23 0.62
C ASP A 6 -8.41 -14.83 0.79
N LYS A 7 -8.52 -14.25 2.00
CA LYS A 7 -7.97 -12.93 2.29
C LYS A 7 -6.45 -12.95 2.24
N ILE A 8 -5.83 -13.99 2.79
CA ILE A 8 -4.36 -14.15 2.77
C ILE A 8 -3.89 -14.32 1.33
N MET A 9 -4.55 -15.16 0.53
CA MET A 9 -4.22 -15.37 -0.88
C MET A 9 -4.37 -14.08 -1.68
N ALA A 10 -5.44 -13.31 -1.49
CA ALA A 10 -5.65 -12.04 -2.20
C ALA A 10 -4.59 -10.98 -1.85
N ILE A 11 -4.19 -10.93 -0.57
CA ILE A 11 -3.09 -10.05 -0.12
C ILE A 11 -1.76 -10.49 -0.72
N MET A 12 -1.48 -11.79 -0.69
CA MET A 12 -0.27 -12.37 -1.26
C MET A 12 -0.18 -12.10 -2.76
N ASP A 13 -1.28 -12.30 -3.50
CA ASP A 13 -1.39 -11.98 -4.93
C ASP A 13 -1.10 -10.50 -5.21
N TYR A 14 -1.70 -9.61 -4.42
CA TYR A 14 -1.48 -8.18 -4.56
C TYR A 14 -0.01 -7.79 -4.36
N PHE A 15 0.61 -8.23 -3.26
CA PHE A 15 1.99 -7.85 -2.96
C PHE A 15 2.99 -8.51 -3.93
N VAL A 16 2.85 -9.82 -4.17
CA VAL A 16 3.83 -10.57 -4.95
C VAL A 16 3.62 -10.36 -6.45
N ARG A 17 2.40 -10.53 -6.97
CA ARG A 17 2.15 -10.45 -8.41
C ARG A 17 1.96 -9.02 -8.89
N LYS A 18 1.17 -8.20 -8.18
CA LYS A 18 0.85 -6.83 -8.64
C LYS A 18 1.93 -5.81 -8.26
N MET A 19 2.55 -5.95 -7.10
CA MET A 19 3.62 -5.02 -6.67
C MET A 19 5.04 -5.56 -6.86
N GLY A 20 5.21 -6.83 -7.24
CA GLY A 20 6.54 -7.42 -7.46
C GLY A 20 7.35 -7.62 -6.17
N CYS A 21 6.71 -7.59 -4.99
CA CYS A 21 7.39 -7.83 -3.72
C CYS A 21 7.80 -9.31 -3.60
N LYS A 22 8.86 -9.56 -2.83
CA LYS A 22 9.22 -10.94 -2.47
C LYS A 22 8.14 -11.54 -1.57
N ALA A 23 7.88 -12.84 -1.72
CA ALA A 23 7.00 -13.58 -0.80
C ALA A 23 7.46 -13.43 0.67
N LEU A 24 8.78 -13.38 0.89
CA LEU A 24 9.39 -13.18 2.21
C LEU A 24 8.91 -11.88 2.89
N PHE A 25 8.73 -10.79 2.13
CA PHE A 25 8.23 -9.53 2.69
C PHE A 25 6.86 -9.69 3.36
N VAL A 26 5.95 -10.43 2.72
CA VAL A 26 4.60 -10.67 3.25
C VAL A 26 4.67 -11.60 4.47
N ALA A 27 5.54 -12.63 4.41
CA ALA A 27 5.75 -13.58 5.51
C ALA A 27 6.34 -12.91 6.77
N GLU A 28 7.26 -11.94 6.60
CA GLU A 28 7.86 -11.16 7.69
C GLU A 28 6.92 -10.08 8.24
N CYS A 29 5.86 -9.74 7.52
CA CYS A 29 4.87 -8.73 7.91
C CYS A 29 3.45 -9.32 8.02
N PRO A 30 3.20 -10.32 8.91
CA PRO A 30 1.91 -10.99 9.01
C PRO A 30 0.77 -10.04 9.39
N SER A 31 1.08 -8.93 10.06
CA SER A 31 0.14 -7.84 10.37
C SER A 31 -0.49 -7.20 9.14
N LEU A 32 0.13 -7.27 7.95
CA LEU A 32 -0.46 -6.80 6.69
C LEU A 32 -1.80 -7.49 6.41
N THR A 33 -1.93 -8.76 6.81
CA THR A 33 -3.17 -9.53 6.63
C THR A 33 -4.34 -9.00 7.46
N THR A 34 -4.07 -8.18 8.49
CA THR A 34 -5.12 -7.57 9.31
C THR A 34 -5.76 -6.36 8.61
N PHE A 35 -5.04 -5.69 7.71
CA PHE A 35 -5.53 -4.51 7.01
C PHE A 35 -6.58 -4.84 5.93
N SER A 36 -7.40 -3.86 5.59
CA SER A 36 -8.34 -3.96 4.46
C SER A 36 -7.56 -3.95 3.14
N LEU A 37 -7.75 -4.99 2.33
CA LEU A 37 -7.15 -5.08 1.00
C LEU A 37 -7.66 -3.95 0.10
N GLU A 38 -8.95 -4.00 -0.23
CA GLU A 38 -9.56 -3.10 -1.20
C GLU A 38 -10.04 -1.81 -0.53
N LYS A 39 -10.77 -1.92 0.59
CA LYS A 39 -11.63 -0.84 1.10
C LYS A 39 -10.95 0.48 1.51
N LYS A 40 -9.75 0.47 2.10
CA LYS A 40 -9.15 1.73 2.64
C LYS A 40 -7.62 1.81 2.69
N ARG A 41 -6.89 0.69 2.56
CA ARG A 41 -5.48 0.67 3.00
C ARG A 41 -4.51 0.07 2.01
N ILE A 42 -4.59 -1.22 1.70
CA ILE A 42 -3.54 -1.87 0.91
C ILE A 42 -3.54 -1.34 -0.54
N VAL A 43 -4.66 -1.37 -1.24
CA VAL A 43 -4.71 -0.94 -2.65
C VAL A 43 -4.41 0.57 -2.82
N PRO A 44 -5.05 1.51 -2.09
CA PRO A 44 -4.78 2.93 -2.28
C PRO A 44 -3.33 3.30 -1.93
N ARG A 45 -2.80 2.78 -0.83
CA ARG A 45 -1.43 3.08 -0.42
C ARG A 45 -0.39 2.33 -1.24
N GLY A 46 -0.72 1.15 -1.75
CA GLY A 46 0.16 0.39 -2.64
C GLY A 46 0.38 1.11 -3.97
N SER A 47 -0.61 1.86 -4.47
CA SER A 47 -0.41 2.68 -5.68
C SER A 47 0.55 3.84 -5.44
N VAL A 48 0.48 4.47 -4.26
CA VAL A 48 1.50 5.47 -3.83
C VAL A 48 2.87 4.81 -3.70
N ALA A 49 2.94 3.63 -3.07
CA ALA A 49 4.18 2.89 -2.92
C ALA A 49 4.82 2.55 -4.28
N GLN A 50 4.03 2.12 -5.28
CA GLN A 50 4.51 1.88 -6.63
C GLN A 50 5.11 3.14 -7.26
N GLY A 51 4.44 4.29 -7.14
CA GLY A 51 4.97 5.57 -7.64
C GLY A 51 6.26 6.02 -6.96
N LEU A 52 6.43 5.69 -5.67
CA LEU A 52 7.67 5.96 -4.94
C LEU A 52 8.79 4.99 -5.30
N LEU A 53 8.47 3.70 -5.47
CA LEU A 53 9.43 2.67 -5.88
C LEU A 53 9.96 2.93 -7.30
N SER A 54 9.10 3.33 -8.24
CA SER A 54 9.52 3.66 -9.61
C SER A 54 10.48 4.85 -9.68
N LYS A 55 10.50 5.70 -8.65
CA LYS A 55 11.40 6.85 -8.50
C LYS A 55 12.54 6.58 -7.50
N VAL A 56 12.65 5.35 -6.99
CA VAL A 56 13.67 4.92 -6.02
C VAL A 56 13.66 5.77 -4.72
N LEU A 57 12.49 6.32 -4.38
CA LEU A 57 12.26 7.16 -3.19
C LEU A 57 11.99 6.32 -1.93
N ILE A 58 11.55 5.08 -2.10
CA ILE A 58 11.56 4.01 -1.09
C ILE A 58 12.50 2.91 -1.61
N LYS A 59 13.42 2.46 -0.76
CA LYS A 59 14.51 1.55 -1.18
C LYS A 59 14.49 0.20 -0.49
N ASN A 60 13.65 0.01 0.52
CA ASN A 60 13.65 -1.22 1.31
C ASN A 60 12.25 -1.62 1.79
N ASP A 61 12.16 -2.89 2.16
CA ASP A 61 10.97 -3.53 2.71
C ASP A 61 10.51 -2.87 4.01
N LEU A 62 11.44 -2.33 4.82
CA LEU A 62 11.10 -1.59 6.03
C LEU A 62 10.31 -0.31 5.74
N GLY A 63 10.71 0.45 4.73
CA GLY A 63 10.00 1.65 4.27
C GLY A 63 8.61 1.31 3.75
N LEU A 64 8.50 0.23 2.97
CA LEU A 64 7.24 -0.28 2.45
C LEU A 64 6.31 -0.72 3.59
N SER A 65 6.81 -1.51 4.55
CA SER A 65 6.06 -1.93 5.73
C SER A 65 5.57 -0.71 6.54
N THR A 66 6.44 0.26 6.78
CA THR A 66 6.09 1.50 7.51
C THR A 66 4.94 2.24 6.84
N LEU A 67 4.96 2.37 5.50
CA LEU A 67 3.92 3.02 4.71
C LEU A 67 2.53 2.39 4.93
N PHE A 68 2.45 1.06 5.03
CA PHE A 68 1.20 0.37 5.32
C PHE A 68 0.79 0.51 6.80
N HIS A 69 1.73 0.59 7.74
CA HIS A 69 1.44 0.63 9.18
C HIS A 69 1.13 2.02 9.74
N THR A 70 1.55 3.11 9.09
CA THR A 70 1.28 4.47 9.59
C THR A 70 -0.21 4.84 9.60
N SER A 71 -0.62 5.72 10.52
CA SER A 71 -1.94 6.35 10.46
C SER A 71 -2.12 7.12 9.15
N GLU A 72 -3.36 7.41 8.74
CA GLU A 72 -3.62 8.15 7.50
C GLU A 72 -2.93 9.52 7.48
N LYS A 73 -3.02 10.28 8.57
CA LYS A 73 -2.32 11.56 8.72
C LYS A 73 -0.81 11.44 8.52
N LEU A 74 -0.18 10.42 9.12
CA LEU A 74 1.26 10.20 8.96
C LEU A 74 1.62 9.68 7.58
N PHE A 75 0.76 8.85 6.99
CA PHE A 75 0.93 8.35 5.63
C PHE A 75 0.97 9.51 4.63
N LEU A 76 -0.04 10.39 4.64
CA LEU A 76 -0.10 11.56 3.77
C LEU A 76 1.10 12.48 4.01
N LYS A 77 1.45 12.75 5.28
CA LYS A 77 2.60 13.61 5.60
C LYS A 77 3.92 13.06 5.10
N ARG A 78 4.19 11.76 5.29
CA ARG A 78 5.51 11.16 5.06
C ARG A 78 5.72 10.61 3.66
N PHE A 79 4.66 10.11 3.01
CA PHE A 79 4.77 9.37 1.76
C PHE A 79 4.09 10.07 0.58
N VAL A 80 3.28 11.10 0.83
CA VAL A 80 2.66 11.89 -0.23
C VAL A 80 3.25 13.30 -0.23
N ASN A 81 3.05 14.06 0.85
CA ASN A 81 3.40 15.47 0.92
C ASN A 81 4.89 15.75 1.17
N HIS A 82 5.66 14.73 1.58
CA HIS A 82 7.10 14.88 1.80
C HIS A 82 7.86 15.14 0.49
N TYR A 83 7.42 14.50 -0.59
CA TYR A 83 8.01 14.57 -1.91
C TYR A 83 7.32 15.67 -2.71
N LYS A 84 7.77 16.92 -2.53
CA LYS A 84 7.06 18.11 -3.02
C LYS A 84 6.78 18.09 -4.53
N GLU A 85 7.72 17.59 -5.32
CA GLU A 85 7.61 17.54 -6.78
C GLU A 85 6.56 16.50 -7.23
N GLU A 86 6.45 15.40 -6.48
CA GLU A 86 5.57 14.28 -6.76
C GLU A 86 4.22 14.36 -6.04
N ALA A 87 4.09 15.23 -5.05
CA ALA A 87 2.97 15.22 -4.10
C ALA A 87 1.60 15.25 -4.79
N SER A 88 1.44 16.08 -5.81
CA SER A 88 0.18 16.17 -6.58
C SER A 88 -0.14 14.86 -7.30
N GLN A 89 0.86 14.24 -7.94
CA GLN A 89 0.69 12.96 -8.64
C GLN A 89 0.40 11.82 -7.66
N LEU A 90 1.12 11.75 -6.54
CA LEU A 90 0.93 10.73 -5.52
C LEU A 90 -0.43 10.85 -4.84
N LEU A 91 -0.89 12.08 -4.57
CA LEU A 91 -2.22 12.32 -4.02
C LEU A 91 -3.30 11.88 -5.00
N LYS A 92 -3.16 12.21 -6.29
CA LYS A 92 -4.08 11.77 -7.34
C LYS A 92 -4.18 10.24 -7.41
N LEU A 93 -3.05 9.53 -7.40
CA LEU A 93 -3.03 8.06 -7.38
C LEU A 93 -3.74 7.49 -6.15
N TYR A 94 -3.53 8.09 -4.98
CA TYR A 94 -4.21 7.68 -3.74
C TYR A 94 -5.72 7.86 -3.85
N ASP A 95 -6.16 9.05 -4.27
CA ASP A 95 -7.58 9.42 -4.34
C ASP A 95 -8.33 8.60 -5.40
N GLU A 96 -7.75 8.40 -6.58
CA GLU A 96 -8.35 7.57 -7.64
C GLU A 96 -8.66 6.16 -7.14
N LYS A 97 -7.70 5.53 -6.47
CA LYS A 97 -7.89 4.18 -5.92
C LYS A 97 -8.85 4.17 -4.75
N LEU A 98 -8.84 5.19 -3.91
CA LEU A 98 -9.79 5.32 -2.81
C LEU A 98 -11.22 5.51 -3.32
N MET A 99 -11.41 6.19 -4.45
CA MET A 99 -12.73 6.42 -5.06
C MET A 99 -13.24 5.20 -5.82
N LEU A 100 -12.42 4.53 -6.64
CA LEU A 100 -12.82 3.30 -7.36
C LEU A 100 -13.36 2.23 -6.40
N VAL A 101 -12.77 2.16 -5.22
CA VAL A 101 -13.18 1.23 -4.15
C VAL A 101 -14.53 1.61 -3.50
N LYS A 102 -14.92 2.89 -3.52
CA LYS A 102 -16.23 3.33 -3.01
C LYS A 102 -17.38 3.03 -3.97
N TYR A 103 -17.10 2.91 -5.27
CA TYR A 103 -18.11 2.70 -6.31
C TYR A 103 -18.19 1.26 -6.84
N ALA A 104 -17.28 0.39 -6.42
CA ALA A 104 -17.42 -1.06 -6.59
C ALA A 104 -18.43 -1.59 -5.55
N LEU A 105 -19.72 -1.45 -5.87
CA LEU A 105 -20.86 -2.02 -5.15
C LEU A 105 -20.95 -3.53 -5.36
#